data_AF-A0A074YZE7-F1
#
_entry.id   AF-A0A074YZE7-F1
#
_cell.length_a   1.000
_cell.length_b   1.000
_cell.length_c   1.000
_cell.angle_alpha   90.00
_cell.angle_beta   90.00
_cell.angle_gamma   90.00
#
_symmetry.space_group_name_H-M   'P 1'
#
loop_
_entity.id
_entity.type
_entity.pdbx_description
1 polymer ?
#
loop_
_entity_poly.entity_id
_entity_poly.type
_entity_poly.pdbx_seq_one_letter_code
_entity_poly.pdbx_strand_id
1 'polypeptide(L)'
;MLDLHKTGSLHIVPQPFIDLYPQQMRYGPGQTRKDDDEAGLPVNAAILPTSFLSSGFKRRQQSQPESVIPAKPVQTPSSPLFGYNRIQIAGRRVRYQSWDFHLTLRKETGLRVYGVYFAGHSIISEAGLDETVTSYWGYSPFMRAMTSLESMYGVGAMSSELSPGIDCPKEAVYLPVRLVLSGESGPKVLKHGICLFDWLVQPPGGPLRRHFEFPGGRSEASGGSETTEHTNFAFGTPSRALVVRSVASIFNYDYVFDIVFHASGVIEFSVTPTGYIHVDTVPPNWFSNPSNQSWYEKSAFGFVSNTMPLYFVAHQHLFHYKLDIDLRSSRNFVKVINVHGPANYPGSPVSEPPTLWMSSRIPRSELEARFHTQFEYPKQYLVCETQREEKQENP
;
A
#
# COMPACT_ATOMS: atom_id res chain seq x y z
N MET A 1 -29.56 -1.24 35.47
CA MET A 1 -30.42 -1.48 34.29
C MET A 1 -30.09 -0.40 33.27
N LEU A 2 -29.23 -0.73 32.30
CA LEU A 2 -29.02 -0.01 31.04
C LEU A 2 -28.21 -0.95 30.14
N ASP A 3 -28.94 -1.69 29.32
CA ASP A 3 -28.42 -2.58 28.28
C ASP A 3 -27.91 -1.75 27.10
N LEU A 4 -26.66 -1.99 26.70
CA LEU A 4 -26.10 -1.51 25.43
C LEU A 4 -25.36 -2.66 24.76
N HIS A 5 -26.16 -3.55 24.13
CA HIS A 5 -25.69 -4.48 23.12
C HIS A 5 -26.27 -4.07 21.76
N LYS A 6 -25.40 -3.69 20.81
CA LYS A 6 -25.32 -4.22 19.44
C LYS A 6 -24.24 -3.49 18.63
N THR A 7 -23.07 -4.12 18.59
CA THR A 7 -22.14 -4.27 17.45
C THR A 7 -22.29 -3.28 16.28
N GLY A 8 -21.37 -2.32 16.20
CA GLY A 8 -21.06 -1.60 14.97
C GLY A 8 -19.99 -2.34 14.18
N SER A 9 -20.40 -3.05 13.13
CA SER A 9 -19.52 -3.43 12.01
C SER A 9 -19.96 -2.62 10.80
N LEU A 10 -19.15 -1.63 10.41
CA LEU A 10 -19.35 -0.91 9.16
C LEU A 10 -18.73 -1.75 8.03
N HIS A 11 -19.52 -2.61 7.41
CA HIS A 11 -19.13 -3.28 6.17
C HIS A 11 -19.44 -2.37 4.99
N ILE A 12 -18.41 -1.70 4.45
CA ILE A 12 -18.50 -1.07 3.13
C ILE A 12 -18.07 -2.13 2.11
N VAL A 13 -19.04 -2.74 1.44
CA VAL A 13 -18.81 -3.50 0.20
C VAL A 13 -19.08 -2.55 -0.94
N PRO A 14 -18.06 -2.03 -1.66
CA PRO A 14 -18.31 -1.20 -2.82
C PRO A 14 -18.93 -2.07 -3.91
N GLN A 15 -20.24 -1.91 -4.14
CA GLN A 15 -20.90 -2.41 -5.34
C GLN A 15 -20.44 -1.54 -6.53
N PRO A 16 -20.10 -2.14 -7.69
CA PRO A 16 -19.83 -1.37 -8.90
C PRO A 16 -21.02 -0.47 -9.23
N PHE A 17 -20.76 0.75 -9.70
CA PHE A 17 -21.75 1.78 -10.01
C PHE A 17 -22.80 1.39 -11.09
N ILE A 18 -22.74 0.15 -11.60
CA ILE A 18 -23.59 -0.38 -12.68
C ILE A 18 -24.99 -0.80 -12.19
N ASP A 19 -25.17 -1.11 -10.91
CA ASP A 19 -26.44 -1.67 -10.41
C ASP A 19 -27.46 -0.63 -9.92
N LEU A 20 -27.17 0.67 -10.03
CA LEU A 20 -28.07 1.73 -9.58
C LEU A 20 -29.13 2.14 -10.62
N TYR A 21 -28.98 1.76 -11.90
CA TYR A 21 -29.93 2.15 -12.96
C TYR A 21 -30.10 1.07 -14.06
N PRO A 22 -30.71 -0.09 -13.74
CA PRO A 22 -30.86 -1.17 -14.71
C PRO A 22 -31.85 -0.88 -15.86
N GLN A 23 -32.64 0.20 -15.81
CA GLN A 23 -33.74 0.44 -16.75
C GLN A 23 -33.56 1.55 -17.79
N GLN A 24 -32.38 2.17 -17.92
CA GLN A 24 -32.22 3.33 -18.83
C GLN A 24 -31.24 3.18 -20.00
N MET A 25 -30.69 1.99 -20.28
CA MET A 25 -29.98 1.74 -21.55
C MET A 25 -30.84 0.95 -22.53
N ARG A 26 -31.70 1.68 -23.27
CA ARG A 26 -32.28 1.17 -24.53
C ARG A 26 -31.27 1.38 -25.66
N TYR A 27 -30.75 0.29 -26.21
CA TYR A 27 -30.30 0.26 -27.61
C TYR A 27 -31.41 -0.37 -28.45
N GLY A 28 -31.78 0.26 -29.57
CA GLY A 28 -32.61 -0.35 -30.62
C GLY A 28 -31.80 -0.59 -31.89
N PRO A 29 -32.39 -1.18 -32.96
CA PRO A 29 -33.66 -1.89 -33.04
C PRO A 29 -33.50 -3.36 -33.50
N GLY A 30 -34.42 -4.24 -33.09
CA GLY A 30 -34.57 -5.55 -33.76
C GLY A 30 -35.26 -6.64 -32.95
N GLN A 31 -36.56 -6.82 -33.21
CA GLN A 31 -37.34 -8.06 -33.05
C GLN A 31 -37.84 -8.49 -31.64
N THR A 32 -39.06 -8.02 -31.36
CA THR A 32 -40.25 -8.80 -30.91
C THR A 32 -40.16 -9.76 -29.72
N ARG A 33 -40.56 -9.19 -28.58
CA ARG A 33 -41.43 -9.69 -27.50
C ARG A 33 -42.14 -11.05 -27.68
N LYS A 34 -42.07 -11.89 -26.64
CA LYS A 34 -43.21 -12.58 -26.05
C LYS A 34 -43.08 -12.52 -24.53
N ASP A 35 -44.09 -11.94 -23.89
CA ASP A 35 -44.36 -12.02 -22.45
C ASP A 35 -44.82 -13.45 -22.13
N ASP A 36 -44.56 -13.93 -20.90
CA ASP A 36 -45.54 -14.74 -20.15
C ASP A 36 -45.20 -14.73 -18.64
N ASP A 37 -46.28 -14.83 -17.86
CA ASP A 37 -46.51 -14.45 -16.47
C ASP A 37 -46.08 -15.44 -15.36
N GLU A 38 -46.22 -14.95 -14.12
CA GLU A 38 -46.52 -15.68 -12.85
C GLU A 38 -45.44 -16.62 -12.25
N ALA A 39 -45.33 -16.89 -10.94
CA ALA A 39 -45.82 -16.37 -9.65
C ALA A 39 -45.15 -17.26 -8.57
N GLY A 40 -45.12 -16.83 -7.30
CA GLY A 40 -45.10 -17.78 -6.17
C GLY A 40 -43.87 -17.81 -5.24
N LEU A 41 -44.05 -17.15 -4.09
CA LEU A 41 -43.37 -17.32 -2.79
C LEU A 41 -43.73 -18.71 -2.13
N PRO A 42 -43.33 -19.10 -0.89
CA PRO A 42 -42.12 -18.88 -0.06
C PRO A 42 -41.66 -20.12 0.83
N VAL A 43 -40.68 -19.91 1.73
CA VAL A 43 -40.47 -20.47 3.12
C VAL A 43 -39.62 -21.73 3.42
N ASN A 44 -38.56 -21.47 4.24
CA ASN A 44 -37.87 -22.19 5.36
C ASN A 44 -37.66 -23.71 5.44
N ALA A 45 -36.42 -24.09 5.82
CA ALA A 45 -36.01 -24.79 7.07
C ALA A 45 -34.60 -25.41 6.85
N ALA A 46 -33.52 -24.99 7.53
CA ALA A 46 -33.06 -25.30 8.88
C ALA A 46 -32.33 -26.66 9.06
N ILE A 47 -31.09 -26.57 9.59
CA ILE A 47 -30.31 -27.52 10.43
C ILE A 47 -29.23 -28.44 9.76
N LEU A 48 -27.98 -28.09 10.08
CA LEU A 48 -26.67 -28.78 10.31
C LEU A 48 -26.62 -30.33 10.46
N PRO A 49 -25.43 -30.96 10.68
CA PRO A 49 -24.16 -30.97 9.94
C PRO A 49 -23.61 -32.41 9.75
N THR A 50 -22.79 -32.72 8.74
CA THR A 50 -21.90 -33.90 8.81
C THR A 50 -20.61 -33.72 7.99
N SER A 51 -19.50 -33.94 8.69
CA SER A 51 -18.19 -34.30 8.15
C SER A 51 -18.28 -35.42 7.12
N PHE A 52 -17.46 -35.42 6.05
CA PHE A 52 -16.73 -36.60 5.58
C PHE A 52 -15.64 -36.23 4.55
N LEU A 53 -14.47 -36.80 4.78
CA LEU A 53 -13.31 -36.83 3.91
C LEU A 53 -13.53 -37.75 2.69
N SER A 54 -12.96 -37.31 1.57
CA SER A 54 -12.32 -38.09 0.50
C SER A 54 -13.05 -39.26 -0.21
N SER A 55 -12.92 -39.18 -1.54
CA SER A 55 -12.64 -40.26 -2.50
C SER A 55 -13.79 -40.72 -3.41
N GLY A 56 -13.48 -40.78 -4.72
CA GLY A 56 -14.11 -41.70 -5.65
C GLY A 56 -15.07 -41.11 -6.69
N PHE A 57 -14.60 -40.27 -7.62
CA PHE A 57 -15.36 -40.01 -8.84
C PHE A 57 -15.32 -41.22 -9.78
N LYS A 58 -16.43 -41.96 -9.87
CA LYS A 58 -16.72 -42.90 -10.96
C LYS A 58 -17.30 -42.14 -12.15
N ARG A 59 -16.67 -42.37 -13.30
CA ARG A 59 -17.00 -41.90 -14.65
C ARG A 59 -18.37 -42.46 -15.09
N ARG A 60 -19.32 -41.59 -15.45
CA ARG A 60 -20.54 -41.96 -16.21
C ARG A 60 -20.46 -41.29 -17.59
N GLN A 61 -20.64 -42.09 -18.64
CA GLN A 61 -20.57 -41.69 -20.04
C GLN A 61 -21.79 -40.87 -20.50
N GLN A 62 -21.47 -39.76 -21.18
CA GLN A 62 -22.07 -39.16 -22.38
C GLN A 62 -23.59 -39.23 -22.62
N SER A 63 -24.21 -38.04 -22.59
CA SER A 63 -25.17 -37.59 -23.60
C SER A 63 -24.49 -36.54 -24.49
N GLN A 64 -24.72 -36.58 -25.80
CA GLN A 64 -24.13 -35.66 -26.77
C GLN A 64 -24.78 -34.27 -26.74
N PRO A 65 -24.02 -33.16 -26.88
CA PRO A 65 -24.57 -31.86 -27.19
C PRO A 65 -24.56 -31.55 -28.69
N GLU A 66 -25.62 -30.88 -29.13
CA GLU A 66 -25.82 -30.33 -30.48
C GLU A 66 -24.69 -29.41 -30.93
N SER A 67 -24.47 -29.36 -32.24
CA SER A 67 -23.39 -28.62 -32.89
C SER A 67 -23.54 -27.10 -32.74
N VAL A 68 -22.82 -26.52 -31.77
CA VAL A 68 -22.58 -25.08 -31.73
C VAL A 68 -21.39 -24.77 -32.64
N ILE A 69 -21.64 -23.99 -33.69
CA ILE A 69 -20.59 -23.43 -34.57
C ILE A 69 -19.60 -22.66 -33.67
N PRO A 70 -18.30 -22.98 -33.66
CA PRO A 70 -17.37 -22.28 -32.80
C PRO A 70 -17.25 -20.84 -33.28
N ALA A 71 -17.67 -19.90 -32.43
CA ALA A 71 -17.26 -18.51 -32.57
C ALA A 71 -15.73 -18.50 -32.68
N LYS A 72 -15.21 -17.82 -33.70
CA LYS A 72 -13.75 -17.63 -33.87
C LYS A 72 -13.17 -17.22 -32.52
N PRO A 73 -12.03 -17.80 -32.10
CA PRO A 73 -11.39 -17.35 -30.88
C PRO A 73 -11.12 -15.87 -31.05
N VAL A 74 -11.81 -15.04 -30.26
CA VAL A 74 -11.34 -13.69 -29.99
C VAL A 74 -9.95 -13.91 -29.41
N GLN A 75 -8.93 -13.56 -30.19
CA GLN A 75 -7.60 -13.42 -29.65
C GLN A 75 -7.74 -12.47 -28.49
N THR A 76 -7.70 -12.99 -27.25
CA THR A 76 -7.43 -12.16 -26.08
C THR A 76 -6.16 -11.40 -26.43
N PRO A 77 -6.21 -10.06 -26.60
CA PRO A 77 -4.99 -9.31 -26.74
C PRO A 77 -4.17 -9.63 -25.50
N SER A 78 -2.90 -10.00 -25.67
CA SER A 78 -1.94 -9.94 -24.59
C SER A 78 -2.15 -8.60 -23.86
N SER A 79 -2.49 -8.65 -22.57
CA SER A 79 -2.91 -7.48 -21.79
C SER A 79 -2.02 -6.26 -22.09
N PRO A 80 -2.52 -5.22 -22.79
CA PRO A 80 -1.72 -4.02 -23.07
C PRO A 80 -1.50 -3.15 -21.81
N LEU A 81 -2.10 -3.55 -20.68
CA LEU A 81 -2.01 -2.86 -19.40
C LEU A 81 -0.59 -2.90 -18.80
N PHE A 82 0.17 -3.97 -19.03
CA PHE A 82 1.50 -4.19 -18.45
C PHE A 82 2.54 -4.32 -19.57
N GLY A 83 2.79 -3.22 -20.29
CA GLY A 83 3.80 -3.19 -21.32
C GLY A 83 5.20 -3.16 -20.72
N TYR A 84 5.90 -4.30 -20.75
CA TYR A 84 7.35 -4.39 -20.44
C TYR A 84 8.19 -3.39 -21.23
N ASN A 85 7.70 -2.90 -22.37
CA ASN A 85 8.34 -1.85 -23.16
C ASN A 85 8.62 -0.56 -22.37
N ARG A 86 7.98 -0.35 -21.21
CA ARG A 86 8.20 0.82 -20.35
C ARG A 86 9.28 0.62 -19.28
N ILE A 87 9.67 -0.62 -18.98
CA ILE A 87 10.69 -0.94 -17.97
C ILE A 87 11.95 -1.37 -18.71
N GLN A 88 12.98 -0.53 -18.68
CA GLN A 88 14.27 -0.84 -19.29
C GLN A 88 15.28 -1.16 -18.20
N ILE A 89 15.98 -2.30 -18.34
CA ILE A 89 16.96 -2.76 -17.36
C ILE A 89 18.30 -3.00 -18.05
N ALA A 90 19.35 -2.36 -17.54
CA ALA A 90 20.72 -2.54 -17.99
C ALA A 90 21.62 -2.81 -16.77
N GLY A 91 21.94 -4.08 -16.54
CA GLY A 91 22.62 -4.50 -15.31
C GLY A 91 21.75 -4.23 -14.08
N ARG A 92 22.20 -3.30 -13.22
CA ARG A 92 21.45 -2.85 -12.04
C ARG A 92 20.69 -1.54 -12.25
N ARG A 93 20.86 -0.90 -13.41
CA ARG A 93 20.18 0.36 -13.74
C ARG A 93 18.79 0.07 -14.28
N VAL A 94 17.79 0.75 -13.74
CA VAL A 94 16.39 0.65 -14.13
C VAL A 94 15.94 2.01 -14.63
N ARG A 95 15.29 2.04 -15.79
CA ARG A 95 14.60 3.22 -16.32
C ARG A 95 13.13 2.93 -16.51
N TYR A 96 12.28 3.83 -16.05
CA TYR A 96 10.83 3.76 -16.19
C TYR A 96 10.26 5.17 -16.35
N GLN A 97 9.71 5.45 -17.53
CA GLN A 97 9.25 6.80 -17.88
C GLN A 97 10.36 7.85 -17.61
N SER A 98 10.11 8.82 -16.73
CA SER A 98 11.05 9.85 -16.34
C SER A 98 11.99 9.44 -15.20
N TRP A 99 11.86 8.22 -14.66
CA TRP A 99 12.72 7.70 -13.59
C TRP A 99 13.95 6.98 -14.14
N ASP A 100 15.08 7.17 -13.46
CA ASP A 100 16.34 6.46 -13.71
C ASP A 100 17.08 6.24 -12.38
N PHE A 101 17.40 5.00 -12.05
CA PHE A 101 18.03 4.66 -10.77
C PHE A 101 18.79 3.34 -10.82
N HIS A 102 19.65 3.10 -9.84
CA HIS A 102 20.29 1.81 -9.62
C HIS A 102 19.64 1.05 -8.47
N LEU A 103 19.47 -0.26 -8.63
CA LEU A 103 18.81 -1.13 -7.67
C LEU A 103 19.78 -2.17 -7.08
N THR A 104 19.63 -2.45 -5.78
CA THR A 104 20.34 -3.55 -5.11
C THR A 104 19.51 -4.18 -4.00
N LEU A 105 20.01 -5.31 -3.49
CA LEU A 105 19.55 -5.93 -2.26
C LEU A 105 20.77 -6.22 -1.39
N ARG A 106 20.87 -5.55 -0.23
CA ARG A 106 21.94 -5.74 0.75
C ARG A 106 21.61 -6.92 1.65
N LYS A 107 22.62 -7.70 2.04
CA LYS A 107 22.44 -8.85 2.94
C LYS A 107 21.78 -8.43 4.27
N GLU A 108 22.26 -7.35 4.86
CA GLU A 108 21.85 -6.90 6.19
C GLU A 108 20.47 -6.24 6.17
N THR A 109 20.21 -5.37 5.19
CA THR A 109 19.07 -4.45 5.24
C THR A 109 18.11 -4.55 4.04
N GLY A 110 18.36 -5.45 3.09
CA GLY A 110 17.42 -5.72 2.00
C GLY A 110 17.42 -4.66 0.89
N LEU A 111 16.23 -4.35 0.37
CA LEU A 111 16.02 -3.58 -0.86
C LEU A 111 16.52 -2.13 -0.74
N ARG A 112 17.30 -1.67 -1.73
CA ARG A 112 17.89 -0.32 -1.73
C ARG A 112 18.11 0.22 -3.13
N VAL A 113 17.95 1.53 -3.28
CA VAL A 113 18.20 2.27 -4.52
C VAL A 113 19.29 3.32 -4.36
N TYR A 114 19.98 3.63 -5.45
CA TYR A 114 21.01 4.67 -5.52
C TYR A 114 20.89 5.50 -6.78
N GLY A 115 21.40 6.74 -6.70
CA GLY A 115 21.47 7.66 -7.83
C GLY A 115 20.12 7.75 -8.52
N VAL A 116 19.09 8.15 -7.77
CA VAL A 116 17.71 8.26 -8.23
C VAL A 116 17.51 9.61 -8.89
N TYR A 117 17.15 9.56 -10.17
CA TYR A 117 16.82 10.72 -10.99
C TYR A 117 15.35 10.69 -11.38
N PHE A 118 14.75 11.87 -11.45
CA PHE A 118 13.45 12.09 -12.08
C PHE A 118 13.53 13.23 -13.07
N ALA A 119 13.03 13.02 -14.28
CA ALA A 119 13.05 13.99 -15.37
C ALA A 119 14.44 14.63 -15.59
N GLY A 120 15.50 13.81 -15.48
CA GLY A 120 16.89 14.23 -15.67
C GLY A 120 17.55 14.92 -14.47
N HIS A 121 16.83 15.13 -13.35
CA HIS A 121 17.37 15.78 -12.15
C HIS A 121 17.61 14.76 -11.04
N SER A 122 18.76 14.86 -10.36
CA SER A 122 19.05 14.06 -9.16
C SER A 122 18.11 14.45 -8.03
N ILE A 123 17.56 13.46 -7.34
CA ILE A 123 16.69 13.66 -6.17
C ILE A 123 17.24 12.94 -4.93
N ILE A 124 17.71 11.69 -5.08
CA ILE A 124 18.17 10.86 -3.96
C ILE A 124 19.47 10.17 -4.35
N SER A 125 20.50 10.34 -3.54
CA SER A 125 21.78 9.64 -3.70
C SER A 125 21.67 8.17 -3.27
N GLU A 126 21.01 7.92 -2.13
CA GLU A 126 20.81 6.60 -1.55
C GLU A 126 19.49 6.56 -0.77
N ALA A 127 18.67 5.53 -0.99
CA ALA A 127 17.52 5.28 -0.13
C ALA A 127 17.21 3.80 0.03
N GLY A 128 16.89 3.40 1.26
CA GLY A 128 16.48 2.05 1.59
C GLY A 128 16.34 1.83 3.09
N LEU A 129 15.88 0.64 3.45
CA LEU A 129 15.78 0.22 4.84
C LEU A 129 17.17 0.15 5.47
N ASP A 130 17.30 0.64 6.70
CA ASP A 130 18.47 0.51 7.57
C ASP A 130 18.21 -0.50 8.69
N GLU A 131 17.00 -0.56 9.25
CA GLU A 131 16.66 -1.52 10.29
C GLU A 131 15.14 -1.79 10.37
N THR A 132 14.79 -3.01 10.78
CA THR A 132 13.48 -3.35 11.32
C THR A 132 13.65 -3.77 12.79
N VAL A 133 12.84 -3.21 13.68
CA VAL A 133 12.84 -3.59 15.10
C VAL A 133 11.47 -4.13 15.47
N THR A 134 11.46 -5.32 16.08
CA THR A 134 10.25 -5.91 16.65
C THR A 134 10.40 -6.01 18.16
N SER A 135 9.64 -5.22 18.92
CA SER A 135 9.64 -5.24 20.38
C SER A 135 8.34 -5.81 20.93
N TYR A 136 8.45 -6.75 21.85
CA TYR A 136 7.30 -7.41 22.48
C TYR A 136 7.07 -6.93 23.92
N TRP A 137 5.82 -6.98 24.35
CA TRP A 137 5.43 -6.84 25.75
C TRP A 137 4.68 -8.08 26.17
N GLY A 138 5.18 -8.83 27.15
CA GLY A 138 4.46 -9.98 27.69
C GLY A 138 4.78 -10.20 29.16
N TYR A 139 4.09 -11.17 29.78
CA TYR A 139 4.36 -11.54 31.16
C TYR A 139 5.51 -12.55 31.29
N SER A 140 5.64 -13.47 30.33
CA SER A 140 6.68 -14.49 30.35
C SER A 140 8.08 -13.84 30.31
N PRO A 141 9.09 -14.40 31.00
CA PRO A 141 10.45 -13.84 30.96
C PRO A 141 11.00 -13.71 29.54
N PHE A 142 10.60 -14.61 28.64
CA PHE A 142 10.96 -14.55 27.22
C PHE A 142 10.36 -13.31 26.55
N MET A 143 9.03 -13.13 26.60
CA MET A 143 8.38 -11.99 25.95
C MET A 143 8.76 -10.64 26.57
N ARG A 144 9.08 -10.59 27.86
CA ARG A 144 9.61 -9.38 28.53
C ARG A 144 10.96 -8.93 28.01
N ALA A 145 11.78 -9.86 27.54
CA ALA A 145 13.13 -9.60 27.05
C ALA A 145 13.22 -9.54 25.52
N MET A 146 12.15 -9.93 24.81
CA MET A 146 12.19 -10.10 23.37
C MET A 146 12.11 -8.75 22.64
N THR A 147 13.27 -8.29 22.16
CA THR A 147 13.38 -7.25 21.14
C THR A 147 14.33 -7.76 20.07
N SER A 148 13.83 -7.87 18.84
CA SER A 148 14.60 -8.30 17.67
C SER A 148 15.06 -7.08 16.88
N LEU A 149 16.36 -7.03 16.56
CA LEU A 149 16.91 -6.15 15.52
C LEU A 149 17.11 -7.02 14.29
N GLU A 150 16.22 -6.92 13.31
CA GLU A 150 16.14 -7.93 12.25
C GLU A 150 17.38 -7.93 11.34
N SER A 151 18.10 -6.81 11.25
CA SER A 151 19.37 -6.73 10.51
C SER A 151 20.44 -7.68 11.04
N MET A 152 20.36 -8.13 12.31
CA MET A 152 21.30 -9.11 12.87
C MET A 152 21.17 -10.49 12.21
N TYR A 153 19.97 -10.85 11.76
CA TYR A 153 19.72 -12.05 10.96
C TYR A 153 19.99 -11.79 9.48
N GLY A 154 19.88 -10.54 9.06
CA GLY A 154 20.06 -10.06 7.71
C GLY A 154 18.75 -10.07 6.96
N VAL A 155 18.07 -8.92 6.92
CA VAL A 155 16.77 -8.76 6.24
C VAL A 155 16.85 -9.23 4.78
N GLY A 156 17.94 -8.90 4.08
CA GLY A 156 18.13 -9.37 2.71
C GLY A 156 18.64 -10.82 2.61
N ALA A 157 19.41 -11.29 3.59
CA ALA A 157 19.79 -12.71 3.69
C ALA A 157 18.56 -13.62 3.82
N MET A 158 17.52 -13.12 4.49
CA MET A 158 16.23 -13.76 4.72
C MET A 158 15.21 -13.47 3.61
N SER A 159 15.63 -12.88 2.49
CA SER A 159 14.76 -12.72 1.32
C SER A 159 14.42 -14.07 0.67
N SER A 160 13.14 -14.27 0.37
CA SER A 160 12.61 -15.44 -0.32
C SER A 160 12.59 -15.24 -1.84
N GLU A 161 12.53 -16.33 -2.60
CA GLU A 161 12.21 -16.23 -4.03
C GLU A 161 10.72 -15.88 -4.17
N LEU A 162 10.44 -14.87 -5.00
CA LEU A 162 9.09 -14.38 -5.23
C LEU A 162 8.32 -15.30 -6.17
N SER A 163 7.10 -15.65 -5.76
CA SER A 163 6.18 -16.53 -6.48
C SER A 163 5.35 -15.76 -7.50
N PRO A 164 5.47 -16.08 -8.82
CA PRO A 164 4.68 -15.42 -9.85
C PRO A 164 3.18 -15.65 -9.72
N GLY A 165 2.41 -14.56 -9.70
CA GLY A 165 0.97 -14.54 -9.50
C GLY A 165 0.50 -14.54 -8.05
N ILE A 166 1.42 -14.64 -7.08
CA ILE A 166 1.14 -14.55 -5.64
C ILE A 166 1.79 -13.28 -5.09
N ASP A 167 3.13 -13.23 -5.10
CA ASP A 167 3.87 -12.11 -4.53
C ASP A 167 3.92 -10.92 -5.49
N CYS A 168 3.91 -11.18 -6.79
CA CYS A 168 3.84 -10.17 -7.84
C CYS A 168 3.00 -10.67 -9.03
N PRO A 169 2.55 -9.80 -9.94
CA PRO A 169 1.92 -10.21 -11.19
C PRO A 169 2.77 -11.25 -11.94
N LYS A 170 2.12 -12.20 -12.62
CA LYS A 170 2.83 -13.26 -13.36
C LYS A 170 3.75 -12.67 -14.42
N GLU A 171 3.33 -11.55 -14.98
CA GLU A 171 4.02 -10.77 -16.00
C GLU A 171 4.90 -9.67 -15.38
N ALA A 172 5.39 -9.84 -14.16
CA ALA A 172 6.43 -8.98 -13.61
C ALA A 172 7.80 -9.37 -14.19
N VAL A 173 8.73 -8.41 -14.23
CA VAL A 173 10.14 -8.71 -14.48
C VAL A 173 10.75 -9.20 -13.18
N TYR A 174 11.28 -10.43 -13.18
CA TYR A 174 11.98 -11.00 -12.04
C TYR A 174 13.49 -10.90 -12.22
N LEU A 175 14.16 -10.30 -11.23
CA LEU A 175 15.61 -10.16 -11.22
C LEU A 175 16.23 -11.14 -10.22
N PRO A 176 17.30 -11.83 -10.62
CA PRO A 176 18.06 -12.65 -9.70
C PRO A 176 18.90 -11.78 -8.77
N VAL A 177 19.01 -12.20 -7.51
CA VAL A 177 19.85 -11.57 -6.50
C VAL A 177 20.94 -12.56 -6.09
N ARG A 178 22.19 -12.10 -6.03
CA ARG A 178 23.33 -12.89 -5.56
C ARG A 178 23.78 -12.34 -4.21
N LEU A 179 23.82 -13.19 -3.19
CA LEU A 179 24.23 -12.85 -1.83
C LEU A 179 25.34 -13.79 -1.39
N VAL A 180 26.24 -13.31 -0.54
CA VAL A 180 27.20 -14.16 0.18
C VAL A 180 26.77 -14.15 1.62
N LEU A 181 26.22 -15.27 2.11
CA LEU A 181 25.62 -15.33 3.45
C LEU A 181 26.69 -15.43 4.53
N SER A 182 27.65 -16.33 4.35
CA SER A 182 28.89 -16.42 5.13
C SER A 182 30.05 -16.86 4.24
N GLY A 183 31.28 -16.75 4.75
CA GLY A 183 32.46 -17.28 4.06
C GLY A 183 32.42 -18.80 3.87
N GLU A 184 31.67 -19.51 4.71
CA GLU A 184 31.53 -20.98 4.68
C GLU A 184 30.44 -21.43 3.72
N SER A 185 29.29 -20.74 3.69
CA SER A 185 28.16 -21.09 2.82
C SER A 185 28.40 -20.73 1.35
N GLY A 186 29.32 -19.79 1.10
CA GLY A 186 29.58 -19.25 -0.24
C GLY A 186 28.41 -18.44 -0.82
N PRO A 187 28.46 -18.13 -2.12
CA PRO A 187 27.43 -17.34 -2.80
C PRO A 187 26.14 -18.15 -3.01
N LYS A 188 25.00 -17.55 -2.63
CA LYS A 188 23.65 -18.02 -2.93
C LYS A 188 23.02 -17.12 -4.00
N VAL A 189 22.25 -17.72 -4.90
CA VAL A 189 21.46 -17.00 -5.90
C VAL A 189 19.98 -17.21 -5.60
N LEU A 190 19.26 -16.11 -5.34
CA LEU A 190 17.80 -16.07 -5.35
C LEU A 190 17.37 -15.79 -6.79
N LYS A 191 16.73 -16.74 -7.47
CA LYS A 191 16.38 -16.62 -8.89
C LYS A 191 15.38 -15.48 -9.14
N HIS A 192 14.41 -15.35 -8.25
CA HIS A 192 13.36 -14.32 -8.29
C HIS A 192 13.42 -13.44 -7.03
N GLY A 193 14.59 -12.87 -6.71
CA GLY A 193 14.77 -12.14 -5.44
C GLY A 193 14.15 -10.73 -5.43
N ILE A 194 13.94 -10.14 -6.60
CA ILE A 194 13.27 -8.85 -6.77
C ILE A 194 12.30 -8.98 -7.95
N CYS A 195 11.12 -8.39 -7.85
CA CYS A 195 10.22 -8.22 -9.00
C CYS A 195 9.95 -6.75 -9.29
N LEU A 196 9.75 -6.43 -10.57
CA LEU A 196 9.42 -5.10 -11.06
C LEU A 196 8.17 -5.20 -11.93
N PHE A 197 7.17 -4.38 -11.65
CA PHE A 197 5.95 -4.33 -12.45
C PHE A 197 5.36 -2.92 -12.52
N ASP A 198 4.83 -2.60 -13.69
CA ASP A 198 4.03 -1.40 -13.92
C ASP A 198 2.68 -1.61 -13.21
N TRP A 199 2.16 -0.61 -12.51
CA TRP A 199 0.95 -0.73 -11.70
C TRP A 199 0.02 0.46 -11.96
N LEU A 200 -1.28 0.19 -12.07
CA LEU A 200 -2.31 1.23 -12.07
C LEU A 200 -2.71 1.52 -10.61
N VAL A 201 -2.32 2.68 -10.11
CA VAL A 201 -2.41 3.06 -8.68
C VAL A 201 -3.86 3.12 -8.18
N GLN A 202 -4.07 2.93 -6.87
CA GLN A 202 -5.39 2.73 -6.25
C GLN A 202 -6.30 3.99 -6.20
N PRO A 203 -7.63 3.83 -6.35
CA PRO A 203 -8.32 2.59 -6.75
C PRO A 203 -7.82 2.14 -8.13
N PRO A 204 -7.56 0.85 -8.38
CA PRO A 204 -6.86 0.42 -9.59
C PRO A 204 -7.48 1.00 -10.85
N GLY A 205 -6.70 1.81 -11.59
CA GLY A 205 -7.16 2.51 -12.79
C GLY A 205 -7.76 3.89 -12.55
N GLY A 206 -7.67 4.43 -11.33
CA GLY A 206 -8.03 5.81 -11.02
C GLY A 206 -7.16 6.83 -11.78
N PRO A 207 -7.69 8.01 -12.13
CA PRO A 207 -6.90 9.05 -12.76
C PRO A 207 -5.93 9.68 -11.75
N LEU A 208 -4.69 9.90 -12.15
CA LEU A 208 -3.72 10.74 -11.44
C LEU A 208 -4.26 12.18 -11.29
N ARG A 209 -4.87 12.67 -12.36
CA ARG A 209 -5.58 13.95 -12.39
C ARG A 209 -6.71 13.86 -13.41
N ARG A 210 -7.83 14.52 -13.11
CA ARG A 210 -8.97 14.66 -14.01
C ARG A 210 -9.59 16.03 -13.79
N HIS A 211 -9.97 16.69 -14.87
CA HIS A 211 -10.73 17.92 -14.84
C HIS A 211 -11.89 17.82 -15.83
N PHE A 212 -13.03 18.38 -15.43
CA PHE A 212 -14.19 18.57 -16.28
C PHE A 212 -14.64 20.01 -16.10
N GLU A 213 -14.59 20.77 -17.18
CA GLU A 213 -15.09 22.15 -17.19
C GLU A 213 -16.59 22.11 -17.50
N PHE A 214 -17.41 22.61 -16.58
CA PHE A 214 -18.83 22.76 -16.83
C PHE A 214 -19.04 23.88 -17.86
N PRO A 215 -20.10 23.78 -18.70
CA PRO A 215 -20.51 24.90 -19.52
C PRO A 215 -20.70 26.13 -18.66
N GLY A 216 -19.96 27.20 -18.95
CA GLY A 216 -20.07 28.45 -18.20
C GLY A 216 -21.43 29.08 -18.48
N GLY A 217 -22.33 29.10 -17.51
CA GLY A 217 -23.46 30.03 -17.53
C GLY A 217 -22.91 31.45 -17.50
N ARG A 218 -23.34 32.31 -18.43
CA ARG A 218 -22.93 33.72 -18.49
C ARG A 218 -22.97 34.36 -17.10
N SER A 219 -21.83 34.83 -16.59
CA SER A 219 -21.82 35.87 -15.56
C SER A 219 -21.49 37.18 -16.29
N GLU A 220 -22.35 38.19 -16.16
CA GLU A 220 -22.13 39.52 -16.76
C GLU A 220 -20.83 40.21 -16.31
N ALA A 221 -20.19 39.68 -15.25
CA ALA A 221 -18.98 40.24 -14.66
C ALA A 221 -17.68 39.94 -15.44
N SER A 222 -17.63 38.94 -16.32
CA SER A 222 -16.38 38.48 -16.93
C SER A 222 -16.08 39.01 -18.34
N GLY A 223 -16.94 39.85 -18.92
CA GLY A 223 -16.64 40.67 -20.12
C GLY A 223 -16.16 39.95 -21.38
N GLY A 224 -16.12 38.62 -21.41
CA GLY A 224 -15.60 37.82 -22.50
C GLY A 224 -16.64 37.57 -23.58
N SER A 225 -16.34 38.00 -24.81
CA SER A 225 -17.10 37.68 -26.02
C SER A 225 -16.43 36.52 -26.74
N GLU A 226 -16.96 35.31 -26.61
CA GLU A 226 -17.15 34.32 -27.68
C GLU A 226 -17.63 33.00 -27.07
N THR A 227 -18.59 32.37 -27.74
CA THR A 227 -19.12 31.05 -27.41
C THR A 227 -18.08 29.99 -27.71
N THR A 228 -17.26 29.61 -26.72
CA THR A 228 -16.45 28.40 -26.83
C THR A 228 -17.37 27.19 -26.91
N GLU A 229 -17.26 26.38 -27.97
CA GLU A 229 -18.01 25.12 -28.07
C GLU A 229 -17.64 24.21 -26.89
N HIS A 230 -18.57 24.04 -25.96
CA HIS A 230 -18.38 23.13 -24.83
C HIS A 230 -18.48 21.69 -25.31
N THR A 231 -17.37 20.95 -25.25
CA THR A 231 -17.28 19.56 -25.72
C THR A 231 -17.95 18.54 -24.79
N ASN A 232 -18.37 18.96 -23.60
CA ASN A 232 -18.88 18.08 -22.54
C ASN A 232 -17.95 16.88 -22.24
N PHE A 233 -16.64 17.07 -22.38
CA PHE A 233 -15.63 16.03 -22.23
C PHE A 233 -14.72 16.30 -21.03
N ALA A 234 -14.41 15.25 -20.26
CA ALA A 234 -13.47 15.34 -19.14
C ALA A 234 -12.06 14.92 -19.57
N PHE A 235 -11.05 15.72 -19.24
CA PHE A 235 -9.65 15.45 -19.57
C PHE A 235 -8.90 14.96 -18.34
N GLY A 236 -7.96 14.03 -18.50
CA GLY A 236 -7.20 13.49 -17.39
C GLY A 236 -6.01 12.65 -17.79
N THR A 237 -5.33 12.10 -16.79
CA THR A 237 -4.17 11.21 -16.96
C THR A 237 -4.33 10.03 -16.02
N PRO A 238 -4.18 8.77 -16.47
CA PRO A 238 -4.26 7.61 -15.59
C PRO A 238 -3.11 7.61 -14.58
N SER A 239 -3.37 7.14 -13.35
CA SER A 239 -2.33 6.99 -12.34
C SER A 239 -1.54 5.71 -12.57
N ARG A 240 -0.23 5.86 -12.81
CA ARG A 240 0.71 4.75 -13.04
C ARG A 240 1.91 4.86 -12.14
N ALA A 241 2.44 3.73 -11.72
CA ALA A 241 3.69 3.65 -10.99
C ALA A 241 4.47 2.40 -11.37
N LEU A 242 5.79 2.44 -11.21
CA LEU A 242 6.61 1.24 -11.16
C LEU A 242 6.70 0.77 -9.70
N VAL A 243 6.33 -0.47 -9.42
CA VAL A 243 6.56 -1.11 -8.13
C VAL A 243 7.82 -1.97 -8.23
N VAL A 244 8.75 -1.77 -7.31
CA VAL A 244 9.91 -2.63 -7.08
C VAL A 244 9.73 -3.32 -5.75
N ARG A 245 9.65 -4.65 -5.75
CA ARG A 245 9.29 -5.44 -4.56
C ARG A 245 10.34 -6.48 -4.24
N SER A 246 10.58 -6.66 -2.93
CA SER A 246 11.24 -7.83 -2.37
C SER A 246 10.53 -8.25 -1.07
N VAL A 247 10.59 -9.53 -0.73
CA VAL A 247 9.94 -10.08 0.47
C VAL A 247 11.01 -10.73 1.35
N ALA A 248 11.02 -10.39 2.63
CA ALA A 248 11.86 -11.03 3.63
C ALA A 248 11.01 -11.84 4.60
N SER A 249 11.30 -13.14 4.70
CA SER A 249 10.62 -14.06 5.61
C SER A 249 11.49 -14.24 6.86
N ILE A 250 11.28 -13.37 7.85
CA ILE A 250 12.09 -13.33 9.07
C ILE A 250 11.36 -14.12 10.15
N PHE A 251 11.74 -15.38 10.27
CA PHE A 251 11.08 -16.38 11.11
C PHE A 251 9.59 -16.50 10.81
N ASN A 252 8.73 -15.99 11.70
CA ASN A 252 7.28 -16.07 11.58
C ASN A 252 6.67 -14.94 10.75
N TYR A 253 7.38 -13.82 10.55
CA TYR A 253 6.87 -12.68 9.78
C TYR A 253 7.36 -12.71 8.34
N ASP A 254 6.49 -12.27 7.44
CA ASP A 254 6.82 -11.97 6.06
C ASP A 254 6.65 -10.47 5.84
N TYR A 255 7.74 -9.76 5.57
CA TYR A 255 7.71 -8.33 5.27
C TYR A 255 7.79 -8.12 3.76
N VAL A 256 6.74 -7.57 3.18
CA VAL A 256 6.74 -7.13 1.78
C VAL A 256 7.25 -5.70 1.73
N PHE A 257 8.44 -5.51 1.16
CA PHE A 257 9.07 -4.21 0.98
C PHE A 257 8.85 -3.72 -0.45
N ASP A 258 8.14 -2.61 -0.58
CA ASP A 258 7.87 -1.94 -1.85
C ASP A 258 8.57 -0.58 -1.93
N ILE A 259 9.17 -0.31 -3.09
CA ILE A 259 9.55 1.03 -3.52
C ILE A 259 8.71 1.35 -4.77
N VAL A 260 7.85 2.35 -4.66
CA VAL A 260 6.88 2.71 -5.69
C VAL A 260 7.24 4.05 -6.31
N PHE A 261 7.52 4.04 -7.61
CA PHE A 261 7.89 5.22 -8.39
C PHE A 261 6.70 5.68 -9.22
N HIS A 262 5.98 6.68 -8.72
CA HIS A 262 4.80 7.22 -9.37
C HIS A 262 5.17 8.11 -10.56
N ALA A 263 4.36 8.11 -11.62
CA ALA A 263 4.58 8.96 -12.79
C ALA A 263 4.55 10.48 -12.47
N SER A 264 4.00 10.86 -11.32
CA SER A 264 3.97 12.24 -10.81
C SER A 264 5.30 12.75 -10.26
N GLY A 265 6.31 11.89 -10.08
CA GLY A 265 7.56 12.24 -9.39
C GLY A 265 7.54 11.90 -7.89
N VAL A 266 6.46 11.30 -7.38
CA VAL A 266 6.41 10.77 -6.01
C VAL A 266 7.15 9.44 -5.95
N ILE A 267 8.02 9.29 -4.95
CA ILE A 267 8.57 8.01 -4.52
C ILE A 267 7.94 7.63 -3.18
N GLU A 268 7.49 6.40 -3.07
CA GLU A 268 6.88 5.85 -1.86
C GLU A 268 7.64 4.61 -1.42
N PHE A 269 7.97 4.56 -0.13
CA PHE A 269 8.54 3.40 0.53
C PHE A 269 7.44 2.81 1.42
N SER A 270 7.08 1.56 1.18
CA SER A 270 6.01 0.89 1.90
C SER A 270 6.46 -0.46 2.42
N VAL A 271 5.95 -0.81 3.60
CA VAL A 271 6.13 -2.12 4.21
C VAL A 271 4.77 -2.70 4.54
N THR A 272 4.48 -3.89 4.02
CA THR A 272 3.28 -4.65 4.40
C THR A 272 3.71 -5.90 5.17
N PRO A 273 3.54 -5.92 6.51
CA PRO A 273 3.75 -7.14 7.29
C PRO A 273 2.61 -8.14 7.08
N THR A 274 2.96 -9.41 6.93
CA THR A 274 2.06 -10.57 6.89
C THR A 274 2.74 -11.77 7.58
N GLY A 275 2.22 -12.98 7.38
CA GLY A 275 2.73 -14.19 8.00
C GLY A 275 2.03 -14.49 9.34
N TYR A 276 2.73 -15.18 10.23
CA TYR A 276 2.21 -15.55 11.54
C TYR A 276 2.66 -14.56 12.61
N ILE A 277 1.75 -14.16 13.49
CA ILE A 277 2.11 -13.43 14.71
C ILE A 277 2.74 -14.37 15.74
N HIS A 278 3.67 -13.86 16.54
CA HIS A 278 4.18 -14.60 17.69
C HIS A 278 3.13 -14.62 18.80
N VAL A 279 2.93 -15.80 19.43
CA VAL A 279 1.96 -16.01 20.50
C VAL A 279 2.60 -16.73 21.66
N ASP A 280 2.13 -16.42 22.88
CA ASP A 280 2.43 -17.17 24.09
C ASP A 280 1.32 -18.18 24.36
N THR A 281 1.57 -19.15 25.24
CA THR A 281 0.54 -20.06 25.73
C THR A 281 -0.11 -19.52 27.01
N VAL A 282 -1.40 -19.79 27.19
CA VAL A 282 -2.04 -19.58 28.50
C VAL A 282 -1.87 -20.81 29.39
N PRO A 283 -1.80 -20.64 30.73
CA PRO A 283 -1.74 -21.78 31.65
C PRO A 283 -2.92 -22.76 31.45
N PRO A 284 -2.73 -24.06 31.69
CA PRO A 284 -3.76 -25.08 31.45
C PRO A 284 -5.08 -24.85 32.19
N ASN A 285 -5.04 -24.18 33.34
CA ASN A 285 -6.22 -23.86 34.15
C ASN A 285 -6.94 -22.56 33.74
N TRP A 286 -6.56 -21.95 32.61
CA TRP A 286 -7.16 -20.71 32.12
C TRP A 286 -8.68 -20.83 31.96
N PHE A 287 -9.14 -21.86 31.23
CA PHE A 287 -10.56 -22.07 30.95
C PHE A 287 -11.35 -22.55 32.18
N SER A 288 -10.68 -23.07 33.20
CA SER A 288 -11.32 -23.58 34.41
C SER A 288 -11.37 -22.56 35.56
N ASN A 289 -10.59 -21.47 35.52
CA ASN A 289 -10.63 -20.41 36.53
C ASN A 289 -10.29 -19.02 35.96
N PRO A 290 -11.21 -18.40 35.20
CA PRO A 290 -11.00 -17.10 34.57
C PRO A 290 -10.98 -15.92 35.57
N SER A 291 -11.49 -16.10 36.79
CA SER A 291 -11.61 -15.05 37.82
C SER A 291 -10.36 -14.82 38.67
N ASN A 292 -9.26 -15.53 38.41
CA ASN A 292 -8.04 -15.36 39.20
C ASN A 292 -7.39 -13.99 38.91
N GLN A 293 -7.35 -13.14 39.94
CA GLN A 293 -6.90 -11.75 39.86
C GLN A 293 -5.44 -11.59 39.40
N SER A 294 -4.59 -12.59 39.66
CA SER A 294 -3.21 -12.61 39.14
C SER A 294 -3.15 -12.64 37.61
N TRP A 295 -4.24 -12.99 36.92
CA TRP A 295 -4.29 -13.06 35.46
C TRP A 295 -4.52 -11.72 34.79
N TYR A 296 -5.18 -10.79 35.47
CA TYR A 296 -5.43 -9.44 34.93
C TYR A 296 -4.10 -8.72 34.65
N GLU A 297 -3.14 -8.86 35.56
CA GLU A 297 -1.77 -8.34 35.38
C GLU A 297 -1.01 -9.04 34.24
N LYS A 298 -1.27 -10.34 34.01
CA LYS A 298 -0.63 -11.10 32.93
C LYS A 298 -1.21 -10.80 31.56
N SER A 299 -2.50 -10.52 31.49
CA SER A 299 -3.22 -10.20 30.26
C SER A 299 -3.16 -8.73 29.87
N ALA A 300 -2.51 -7.87 30.67
CA ALA A 300 -2.38 -6.45 30.39
C ALA A 300 -1.57 -6.13 29.11
N PHE A 301 -0.86 -7.12 28.56
CA PHE A 301 0.08 -6.96 27.46
C PHE A 301 -0.36 -7.69 26.18
N GLY A 302 -1.66 -7.88 25.97
CA GLY A 302 -2.14 -8.68 24.85
C GLY A 302 -3.59 -9.13 25.00
N PHE A 303 -3.99 -10.06 24.14
CA PHE A 303 -5.34 -10.61 24.09
C PHE A 303 -5.31 -12.12 24.26
N VAL A 304 -6.15 -12.64 25.15
CA VAL A 304 -6.28 -14.09 25.30
C VAL A 304 -7.34 -14.61 24.32
N SER A 305 -7.04 -15.70 23.62
CA SER A 305 -8.02 -16.40 22.81
C SER A 305 -9.13 -17.01 23.68
N ASN A 306 -10.38 -16.86 23.26
CA ASN A 306 -11.54 -17.47 23.90
C ASN A 306 -11.78 -18.92 23.44
N THR A 307 -11.11 -19.39 22.39
CA THR A 307 -11.34 -20.70 21.77
C THR A 307 -10.10 -21.60 21.79
N MET A 308 -8.91 -21.04 21.98
CA MET A 308 -7.64 -21.78 21.96
C MET A 308 -6.78 -21.39 23.16
N PRO A 309 -5.86 -22.25 23.63
CA PRO A 309 -4.97 -21.94 24.73
C PRO A 309 -3.81 -21.00 24.30
N LEU A 310 -4.14 -19.90 23.62
CA LEU A 310 -3.20 -18.93 23.06
C LEU A 310 -3.38 -17.54 23.68
N TYR A 311 -2.26 -16.87 23.90
CA TYR A 311 -2.16 -15.47 24.29
C TYR A 311 -1.47 -14.69 23.17
N PHE A 312 -2.23 -13.79 22.54
CA PHE A 312 -1.77 -12.91 21.48
C PHE A 312 -1.04 -11.72 22.10
N VAL A 313 0.27 -11.75 22.01
CA VAL A 313 1.15 -10.81 22.70
C VAL A 313 1.22 -9.50 21.94
N ALA A 314 1.05 -8.38 22.64
CA ALA A 314 1.21 -7.06 22.06
C ALA A 314 2.67 -6.83 21.65
N HIS A 315 2.86 -6.22 20.49
CA HIS A 315 4.18 -5.90 19.95
C HIS A 315 4.09 -4.72 18.98
N GLN A 316 5.26 -4.14 18.70
CA GLN A 316 5.41 -3.04 17.77
C GLN A 316 6.47 -3.41 16.75
N HIS A 317 6.20 -3.06 15.50
CA HIS A 317 7.16 -3.07 14.42
C HIS A 317 7.57 -1.63 14.12
N LEU A 318 8.88 -1.38 14.12
CA LEU A 318 9.49 -0.11 13.78
C LEU A 318 10.36 -0.33 12.56
N PHE A 319 10.22 0.51 11.54
CA PHE A 319 11.02 0.44 10.32
C PHE A 319 11.80 1.74 10.17
N HIS A 320 13.12 1.64 10.06
CA HIS A 320 14.01 2.78 9.91
C HIS A 320 14.54 2.85 8.48
N TYR A 321 14.29 3.96 7.80
CA TYR A 321 14.72 4.20 6.43
C TYR A 321 15.75 5.32 6.37
N LYS A 322 16.83 5.10 5.64
CA LYS A 322 17.73 6.16 5.20
C LYS A 322 17.20 6.77 3.92
N LEU A 323 17.06 8.10 3.90
CA LEU A 323 16.75 8.89 2.71
C LEU A 323 17.83 9.97 2.55
N ASP A 324 18.85 9.68 1.73
CA ASP A 324 19.93 10.60 1.40
C ASP A 324 19.49 11.46 0.20
N ILE A 325 18.78 12.53 0.51
CA ILE A 325 18.15 13.40 -0.47
C ILE A 325 19.20 14.42 -0.95
N ASP A 326 19.51 14.35 -2.24
CA ASP A 326 20.41 15.25 -2.96
C ASP A 326 19.64 15.91 -4.10
N LEU A 327 18.93 17.00 -3.79
CA LEU A 327 18.17 17.77 -4.77
C LEU A 327 19.14 18.58 -5.62
N ARG A 328 19.45 18.06 -6.82
CA ARG A 328 20.37 18.64 -7.84
C ARG A 328 21.83 18.83 -7.39
N SER A 329 22.09 18.91 -6.10
CA SER A 329 23.41 18.94 -5.45
C SER A 329 23.30 18.45 -4.01
N SER A 330 24.44 18.20 -3.37
CA SER A 330 24.53 17.85 -1.94
C SER A 330 24.31 19.02 -0.98
N ARG A 331 24.04 20.23 -1.49
CA ARG A 331 23.76 21.42 -0.67
C ARG A 331 22.27 21.63 -0.57
N ASN A 332 21.68 21.05 0.46
CA ASN A 332 20.26 21.19 0.78
C ASN A 332 20.05 21.70 2.20
N PHE A 333 18.84 22.16 2.50
CA PHE A 333 18.41 22.51 3.84
C PHE A 333 16.99 22.02 4.10
N VAL A 334 16.64 21.81 5.37
CA VAL A 334 15.28 21.42 5.76
C VAL A 334 14.44 22.67 6.05
N LYS A 335 13.23 22.72 5.52
CA LYS A 335 12.21 23.73 5.82
C LYS A 335 10.97 23.05 6.36
N VAL A 336 10.45 23.55 7.48
CA VAL A 336 9.24 23.04 8.11
C VAL A 336 8.13 24.06 7.90
N ILE A 337 7.02 23.63 7.30
CA ILE A 337 5.79 24.42 7.22
C ILE A 337 4.85 23.93 8.32
N ASN A 338 4.54 24.79 9.27
CA ASN A 338 3.55 24.52 10.31
C ASN A 338 2.19 25.01 9.82
N VAL A 339 1.16 24.19 9.99
CA VAL A 339 -0.23 24.56 9.74
C VAL A 339 -0.90 24.83 11.08
N HIS A 340 -1.47 26.03 11.21
CA HIS A 340 -2.10 26.48 12.44
C HIS A 340 -3.62 26.54 12.29
N GLY A 341 -4.32 26.22 13.38
CA GLY A 341 -5.74 26.47 13.54
C GLY A 341 -6.06 27.95 13.74
N PRO A 342 -7.34 28.36 13.65
CA PRO A 342 -7.77 29.70 14.05
C PRO A 342 -7.48 29.95 15.53
N ALA A 343 -7.00 31.16 15.85
CA ALA A 343 -6.68 31.60 17.21
C ALA A 343 -7.96 31.83 18.04
N ASN A 344 -8.55 30.76 18.59
CA ASN A 344 -9.81 30.83 19.33
C ASN A 344 -9.65 30.45 20.82
N TYR A 345 -8.87 31.22 21.57
CA TYR A 345 -8.92 31.22 23.03
C TYR A 345 -8.69 32.62 23.62
N PRO A 346 -9.34 32.96 24.76
CA PRO A 346 -9.17 34.26 25.41
C PRO A 346 -7.69 34.46 25.80
N GLY A 347 -7.04 35.47 25.22
CA GLY A 347 -5.62 35.78 25.44
C GLY A 347 -4.67 35.46 24.29
N SER A 348 -5.17 34.98 23.14
CA SER A 348 -4.33 34.83 21.94
C SER A 348 -3.81 36.20 21.46
N PRO A 349 -2.52 36.32 21.08
CA PRO A 349 -1.98 37.57 20.56
C PRO A 349 -2.74 38.01 19.31
N VAL A 350 -3.16 39.28 19.27
CA VAL A 350 -4.02 39.90 18.24
C VAL A 350 -3.40 39.84 16.83
N SER A 351 -2.13 39.44 16.69
CA SER A 351 -1.39 39.37 15.43
C SER A 351 -1.62 38.11 14.60
N GLU A 352 -2.35 37.09 15.10
CA GLU A 352 -2.56 35.85 14.35
C GLU A 352 -3.87 35.87 13.52
N PRO A 353 -3.88 35.29 12.30
CA PRO A 353 -5.08 35.26 11.46
C PRO A 353 -6.25 34.54 12.12
N PRO A 354 -7.50 34.99 11.91
CA PRO A 354 -8.70 34.32 12.44
C PRO A 354 -9.06 33.02 11.68
N THR A 355 -8.20 32.55 10.78
CA THR A 355 -8.41 31.41 9.89
C THR A 355 -7.26 30.41 10.00
N LEU A 356 -7.35 29.29 9.28
CA LEU A 356 -6.16 28.46 9.03
C LEU A 356 -5.07 29.32 8.39
N TRP A 357 -3.84 29.15 8.86
CA TRP A 357 -2.67 29.85 8.33
C TRP A 357 -1.41 29.00 8.43
N MET A 358 -0.37 29.37 7.70
CA MET A 358 0.89 28.64 7.65
C MET A 358 2.05 29.52 8.09
N SER A 359 3.00 28.94 8.83
CA SER A 359 4.29 29.55 9.12
C SER A 359 5.43 28.66 8.66
N SER A 360 6.57 29.24 8.33
CA SER A 360 7.77 28.48 7.96
C SER A 360 8.90 28.66 8.97
N ARG A 361 9.67 27.60 9.19
CA ARG A 361 10.85 27.57 10.06
C ARG A 361 11.94 26.75 9.39
N ILE A 362 13.19 27.21 9.50
CA ILE A 362 14.38 26.43 9.13
C ILE A 362 15.07 26.00 10.43
N PRO A 363 15.15 24.70 10.76
CA PRO A 363 15.93 24.21 11.88
C PRO A 363 17.40 24.62 11.75
N ARG A 364 18.01 25.08 12.84
CA ARG A 364 19.40 25.58 12.84
C ARG A 364 20.43 24.52 13.22
N SER A 365 19.98 23.38 13.72
CA SER A 365 20.83 22.26 14.14
C SER A 365 20.14 20.92 13.87
N GLU A 366 20.92 19.85 13.88
CA GLU A 366 20.42 18.47 13.75
C GLU A 366 19.41 18.12 14.84
N LEU A 367 19.64 18.59 16.08
CA LEU A 367 18.73 18.36 17.19
C LEU A 367 17.36 19.02 16.97
N GLU A 368 17.33 20.22 16.39
CA GLU A 368 16.10 20.91 16.01
C GLU A 368 15.39 20.28 14.80
N ALA A 369 16.11 19.48 14.02
CA ALA A 369 15.60 18.74 12.86
C ALA A 369 15.07 17.34 13.22
N ARG A 370 15.04 16.99 14.51
CA ARG A 370 14.30 15.82 14.98
C ARG A 370 12.81 16.15 15.12
N PHE A 371 11.99 15.46 14.36
CA PHE A 371 10.55 15.69 14.34
C PHE A 371 9.76 14.52 14.93
N HIS A 372 8.68 14.86 15.62
CA HIS A 372 7.64 13.92 16.00
C HIS A 372 6.38 14.31 15.24
N THR A 373 5.90 13.45 14.36
CA THR A 373 4.65 13.68 13.64
C THR A 373 3.49 13.47 14.61
N GLN A 374 2.66 14.51 14.80
CA GLN A 374 1.40 14.43 15.51
C GLN A 374 0.31 14.77 14.49
N PHE A 375 -0.61 13.85 14.25
CA PHE A 375 -1.61 14.02 13.18
C PHE A 375 -2.61 15.13 13.52
N GLU A 376 -2.74 15.46 14.81
CA GLU A 376 -3.53 16.57 15.33
C GLU A 376 -2.92 17.94 15.00
N TYR A 377 -1.61 17.99 14.74
CA TYR A 377 -0.86 19.21 14.42
C TYR A 377 -0.05 19.02 13.13
N PRO A 378 -0.71 19.07 11.96
CA PRO A 378 -0.08 18.72 10.70
C PRO A 378 1.05 19.70 10.34
N LYS A 379 2.15 19.12 9.85
CA LYS A 379 3.33 19.84 9.37
C LYS A 379 3.76 19.27 8.03
N GLN A 380 4.35 20.12 7.19
CA GLN A 380 5.04 19.67 5.99
C GLN A 380 6.55 19.80 6.22
N TYR A 381 7.27 18.72 5.95
CA TYR A 381 8.73 18.69 6.00
C TYR A 381 9.25 18.72 4.58
N LEU A 382 10.03 19.74 4.26
CA LEU A 382 10.60 19.95 2.95
C LEU A 382 12.12 19.85 3.06
N VAL A 383 12.73 19.21 2.06
CA VAL A 383 14.15 19.38 1.76
C VAL A 383 14.20 20.32 0.55
N CYS A 384 14.98 21.38 0.65
CA CYS A 384 15.07 22.44 -0.36
C CYS A 384 16.50 22.56 -0.88
N GLU A 385 16.65 22.93 -2.15
CA GLU A 385 17.95 23.22 -2.74
C GLU A 385 18.49 24.57 -2.22
N THR A 386 19.76 24.61 -1.81
CA THR A 386 20.42 25.87 -1.45
C THR A 386 20.78 26.64 -2.71
N GLN A 387 19.95 27.61 -3.12
CA GLN A 387 20.27 28.46 -4.26
C GLN A 387 21.40 29.45 -3.94
N ARG A 388 22.36 29.58 -4.88
CA ARG A 388 23.33 30.68 -4.91
C ARG A 388 22.65 31.87 -5.60
N GLU A 389 22.04 32.75 -4.82
CA GLU A 389 21.54 34.08 -5.20
C GLU A 389 20.27 34.17 -6.09
N GLU A 390 19.32 34.95 -5.54
CA GLU A 390 18.25 35.76 -6.15
C GLU A 390 17.01 35.15 -6.85
N LYS A 391 15.85 35.54 -6.28
CA LYS A 391 14.52 35.71 -6.89
C LYS A 391 13.75 34.44 -7.26
N GLN A 392 13.33 33.69 -6.24
CA GLN A 392 12.02 33.02 -6.29
C GLN A 392 11.43 32.93 -4.89
N GLU A 393 10.16 33.32 -4.75
CA GLU A 393 9.42 33.35 -3.48
C GLU A 393 9.17 31.95 -2.88
N ASN A 394 9.59 30.87 -3.55
CA ASN A 394 9.59 29.51 -2.98
C ASN A 394 10.79 28.70 -3.49
N PRO A 395 11.78 28.38 -2.62
CA PRO A 395 12.87 27.44 -2.90
C PRO A 395 12.44 25.98 -2.81
#